data_AF-A0A0E4BYU3-F1
#
_entry.id   AF-A0A0E4BYU3-F1
#
_cell.length_a   1.000
_cell.length_b   1.000
_cell.length_c   1.000
_cell.angle_alpha   90.00
_cell.angle_beta   90.00
_cell.angle_gamma   90.00
#
_symmetry.space_group_name_H-M   'P 1'
#
loop_
_entity.id
_entity.type
_entity.pdbx_description
1 polymer ?
#
loop_
_entity_poly.entity_id
_entity_poly.type
_entity_poly.pdbx_seq_one_letter_code
_entity_poly.pdbx_strand_id
1 'polypeptide(L)' 'MIDNGQNWDAAETDTLLLALLRNATRADRPSRDARNRFYQHIVRMRRIDKYEDVLTFLQSDGWVPPPPEPPADDD' A
#
# COMPACT_ATOMS: atom_id res chain seq x y z
N MET A 1 9.07 -8.88 18.74
CA MET A 1 8.15 -8.53 17.64
C MET A 1 9.00 -7.81 16.61
N ILE A 2 9.19 -8.37 15.41
CA ILE A 2 9.95 -7.66 14.37
C ILE A 2 9.07 -6.49 13.96
N ASP A 3 9.49 -5.28 14.29
CA ASP A 3 8.79 -4.08 13.88
C ASP A 3 8.96 -3.94 12.37
N ASN A 4 7.97 -4.41 11.62
CA ASN A 4 7.95 -4.29 10.16
C ASN A 4 7.97 -2.82 9.71
N GLY A 5 7.82 -1.85 10.63
CA GLY A 5 7.92 -0.41 10.35
C GLY A 5 9.24 -0.02 9.68
N GLN A 6 10.35 -0.70 9.99
CA GLN A 6 11.64 -0.51 9.30
C GLN A 6 11.59 -0.96 7.84
N ASN A 7 10.92 -2.08 7.56
CA ASN A 7 10.73 -2.56 6.19
C ASN A 7 9.89 -1.58 5.37
N TRP A 8 8.90 -0.95 5.99
CA TRP A 8 8.11 0.11 5.35
C TRP A 8 8.90 1.43 5.16
N ASP A 9 9.89 1.70 6.01
CA ASP A 9 10.71 2.92 5.97
C ASP A 9 11.84 2.83 4.94
N ALA A 10 12.35 1.61 4.69
CA ALA A 10 13.46 1.38 3.78
C ALA A 10 13.23 2.04 2.42
N ALA A 11 14.23 2.80 1.94
CA ALA A 11 14.08 3.74 0.83
C ALA A 11 13.62 3.09 -0.48
N GLU A 12 13.87 1.80 -0.68
CA GLU A 12 13.55 1.08 -1.93
C GLU A 12 12.25 0.28 -1.88
N THR A 13 11.53 0.27 -0.76
CA THR A 13 10.36 -0.62 -0.57
C THR A 13 9.24 -0.36 -1.57
N ASP A 14 8.95 0.90 -1.89
CA ASP A 14 7.99 1.30 -2.92
C ASP A 14 8.42 0.83 -4.31
N THR A 15 9.70 1.02 -4.66
CA THR A 15 10.27 0.66 -5.96
C THR A 15 10.25 -0.86 -6.17
N LEU A 16 10.63 -1.63 -5.16
CA LEU A 16 10.58 -3.10 -5.18
C LEU A 16 9.15 -3.62 -5.28
N LEU A 17 8.22 -3.04 -4.52
CA LEU A 17 6.81 -3.40 -4.56
C LEU A 17 6.19 -3.10 -5.93
N LEU A 18 6.51 -1.95 -6.52
CA LEU A 18 6.06 -1.57 -7.86
C LEU A 18 6.61 -2.52 -8.93
N ALA A 19 7.89 -2.88 -8.85
CA ALA A 19 8.50 -3.84 -9.76
C ALA A 19 7.84 -5.23 -9.66
N LEU A 20 7.56 -5.69 -8.44
CA LEU A 20 6.85 -6.94 -8.20
C LEU A 20 5.44 -6.91 -8.80
N LEU A 21 4.68 -5.83 -8.59
CA LEU A 21 3.33 -5.67 -9.12
C LEU A 21 3.30 -5.59 -10.66
N ARG A 22 4.32 -4.99 -11.27
CA ARG A 22 4.46 -4.94 -12.74
C ARG A 22 4.74 -6.32 -13.33
N ASN A 23 5.49 -7.17 -12.62
CA ASN A 23 5.84 -8.52 -13.06
C ASN A 23 4.77 -9.56 -12.72
N ALA A 24 3.87 -9.27 -11.77
CA ALA A 24 2.81 -10.19 -11.36
C ALA A 24 1.76 -10.40 -12.47
N THR A 25 1.36 -11.65 -12.67
CA THR A 25 0.23 -11.97 -13.54
C THR A 25 -1.08 -11.45 -12.94
N ARG A 26 -2.15 -11.30 -13.73
CA ARG A 26 -3.45 -10.85 -13.20
C ARG A 26 -3.98 -11.74 -12.07
N ALA A 27 -3.66 -13.03 -12.06
CA ALA A 27 -4.09 -13.97 -11.03
C ALA A 27 -3.36 -13.75 -9.69
N ASP A 28 -2.13 -13.26 -9.74
CA ASP A 28 -1.29 -12.98 -8.56
C ASP A 28 -1.43 -11.54 -8.05
N ARG A 29 -2.25 -10.72 -8.71
CA ARG A 29 -2.48 -9.34 -8.27
C ARG A 29 -3.22 -9.31 -6.93
N PRO A 30 -2.93 -8.32 -6.08
CA PRO A 30 -3.63 -8.18 -4.81
C PRO A 30 -5.12 -8.00 -5.04
N SER A 31 -5.92 -8.72 -4.24
CA SER A 31 -7.37 -8.55 -4.18
C SER A 31 -7.73 -7.14 -3.71
N ARG A 32 -8.97 -6.71 -3.95
CA ARG A 32 -9.44 -5.38 -3.50
C ARG A 32 -9.29 -5.20 -1.98
N ASP A 33 -9.56 -6.24 -1.19
CA ASP A 33 -9.39 -6.19 0.27
C ASP A 33 -7.91 -5.98 0.67
N ALA A 34 -6.98 -6.68 0.02
CA ALA A 34 -5.55 -6.51 0.27
C ALA A 34 -5.08 -5.08 -0.06
N ARG A 35 -5.57 -4.50 -1.16
CA ARG A 35 -5.28 -3.10 -1.53
C ARG A 35 -5.84 -2.11 -0.53
N ASN A 36 -7.05 -2.33 -0.03
CA ASN A 36 -7.67 -1.47 0.99
C ASN A 36 -6.85 -1.48 2.28
N ARG A 37 -6.45 -2.66 2.76
CA ARG A 37 -5.61 -2.79 3.97
C ARG A 37 -4.26 -2.10 3.78
N PHE A 38 -3.62 -2.30 2.63
CA PHE A 38 -2.38 -1.62 2.29
C PHE A 38 -2.54 -0.10 2.31
N TYR A 39 -3.58 0.43 1.66
CA TYR A 39 -3.87 1.86 1.63
C TYR A 39 -4.06 2.43 3.04
N GLN A 40 -4.91 1.81 3.87
CA GLN A 40 -5.12 2.26 5.25
C GLN A 40 -3.82 2.24 6.06
N HIS A 41 -2.96 1.24 5.83
CA HIS A 41 -1.69 1.12 6.51
C HIS A 41 -0.73 2.27 6.18
N ILE A 42 -0.52 2.58 4.89
CA ILE A 42 0.38 3.66 4.48
C ILE A 42 -0.17 5.05 4.83
N VAL A 43 -1.50 5.21 4.86
CA VAL A 43 -2.17 6.44 5.32
C VAL A 43 -1.90 6.66 6.81
N ARG A 44 -2.08 5.63 7.64
CA ARG A 44 -1.77 5.70 9.08
C ARG A 44 -0.30 6.03 9.35
N MET A 45 0.61 5.50 8.51
CA MET A 45 2.04 5.81 8.60
C MET A 45 2.44 7.16 7.98
N ARG A 46 1.51 7.91 7.37
CA ARG A 46 1.78 9.16 6.64
C ARG A 46 2.81 8.99 5.51
N ARG A 47 2.74 7.86 4.80
CA ARG A 47 3.66 7.51 3.69
C ARG A 47 3.00 7.49 2.32
N ILE A 48 1.85 8.16 2.17
CA ILE A 48 1.10 8.18 0.91
C ILE A 48 1.99 8.65 -0.24
N ASP A 49 2.73 9.74 -0.04
CA ASP A 49 3.62 10.32 -1.06
C ASP A 49 4.70 9.34 -1.54
N LYS A 50 5.25 8.53 -0.63
CA LYS A 50 6.26 7.51 -0.97
C LYS A 50 5.70 6.40 -1.85
N TYR A 51 4.42 6.06 -1.70
CA TYR A 51 3.78 4.96 -2.41
C TYR A 51 2.84 5.45 -3.53
N GLU A 52 2.94 6.71 -3.96
CA GLU A 52 2.07 7.31 -4.97
C GLU A 52 2.06 6.51 -6.30
N ASP A 53 3.23 6.11 -6.79
CA ASP A 53 3.34 5.30 -8.01
C ASP A 53 2.70 3.91 -7.88
N VAL A 54 2.83 3.29 -6.69
CA VAL A 54 2.19 2.02 -6.38
C VAL A 54 0.67 2.18 -6.38
N LEU A 55 0.15 3.23 -5.74
CA LEU A 55 -1.28 3.54 -5.72
C LEU A 55 -1.83 3.82 -7.12
N THR A 56 -1.08 4.57 -7.94
CA THR A 56 -1.44 4.87 -9.33
C THR A 56 -1.53 3.58 -10.15
N PHE A 57 -0.57 2.66 -9.98
CA PHE A 57 -0.63 1.35 -10.62
C PHE A 57 -1.85 0.54 -10.20
N LEU A 58 -2.16 0.48 -8.90
CA LEU A 58 -3.32 -0.26 -8.39
C LEU A 58 -4.66 0.31 -8.88
N GLN A 59 -4.74 1.63 -9.07
CA GLN A 59 -5.93 2.30 -9.62
C GLN A 59 -6.14 2.04 -11.11
N SER A 60 -5.10 1.62 -11.85
CA SER A 60 -5.18 1.40 -13.30
C SER A 60 -6.19 0.31 -13.73
N ASP A 61 -6.56 -0.62 -12.85
CA ASP A 61 -7.64 -1.60 -13.13
C ASP A 61 -9.03 -1.19 -12.60
N GLY A 62 -9.19 0.06 -12.18
CA GLY A 62 -10.47 0.61 -11.70
C GLY A 62 -10.73 0.36 -10.21
N TRP A 63 -9.70 0.03 -9.44
CA TRP A 63 -9.77 0.12 -7.98
C TRP A 63 -9.77 1.58 -7.55
N VAL A 64 -10.58 1.91 -6.53
CA VAL A 64 -10.67 3.24 -5.95
C VAL A 64 -10.35 3.13 -4.46
N PRO A 65 -9.44 3.96 -3.91
CA PRO A 65 -9.08 3.89 -2.51
C PRO A 65 -10.28 4.21 -1.60
N PRO A 66 -10.46 3.47 -0.50
CA PRO A 66 -11.50 3.77 0.49
C PRO A 66 -11.18 5.08 1.23
N PRO A 67 -12.17 5.72 1.89
CA PRO A 67 -11.89 6.83 2.78
C PRO A 67 -10.92 6.39 3.89
N PRO A 68 -9.96 7.25 4.30
CA PRO A 68 -9.09 6.99 5.44
C PRO A 68 -9.91 6.60 6.67
N GLU A 69 -9.56 5.48 7.31
CA GLU A 69 -10.14 5.16 8.61
C GLU A 69 -9.69 6.23 9.61
N PRO A 70 -10.60 6.71 10.48
CA PRO A 70 -10.20 7.60 11.56
C PRO A 70 -9.07 6.95 12.38
N PRO A 71 -8.12 7.73 12.90
CA PRO A 71 -7.19 7.19 13.88
C PRO A 71 -8.04 6.56 14.98
N ALA A 72 -7.74 5.31 15.36
CA ALA A 72 -8.36 4.75 16.55
C ALA A 72 -7.96 5.68 17.70
N ASP A 73 -8.92 6.35 18.32
CA ASP A 73 -8.73 7.00 19.60
C ASP A 73 -8.31 5.90 20.59
N ASP A 74 -7.00 5.77 20.82
CA ASP A 74 -6.42 5.02 21.93
C ASP A 74 -6.84 5.78 23.21
N ASP A 75 -7.84 5.27 23.94
CA ASP A 75 -8.20 5.68 25.31
C ASP A 75 -7.28 5.01 26.35
#